data_AF-A0A7S0HF80-F1
#
_entry.id   AF-A0A7S0HF80-F1
#
_cell.length_a   1.000
_cell.length_b   1.000
_cell.length_c   1.000
_cell.angle_alpha   90.00
_cell.angle_beta   90.00
_cell.angle_gamma   90.00
#
_symmetry.space_group_name_H-M   'P 1'
#
loop_
_entity.id
_entity.type
_entity.pdbx_description
1 polymer ?
#
loop_
_entity_poly.entity_id
_entity_poly.type
_entity_poly.pdbx_seq_one_letter_code
_entity_poly.pdbx_strand_id
1 'polypeptide(L)'
;CKFAKDEQYGYITSCPTNLGTGMRASVHVKIPNLTSDGTDTKAKEVAGPLGLSVRGTGGEHTPIGADGTVDISPSARFCISEAQIITALYTGISLLVAEETKAKK
;
A
#
# COMPACT_ATOMS: atom_id res chain seq x y z
N CYS A 1 -16.25 7.53 -27.45
CA CYS A 1 -16.40 7.17 -26.03
C CYS A 1 -15.75 8.24 -25.15
N LYS A 2 -16.36 8.58 -24.02
CA LYS A 2 -15.76 9.41 -22.96
C LYS A 2 -15.75 8.60 -21.66
N PHE A 3 -14.73 8.73 -20.84
CA PHE A 3 -14.73 8.15 -19.51
C PHE A 3 -15.75 8.86 -18.61
N ALA A 4 -16.38 8.13 -17.69
CA ALA A 4 -17.26 8.71 -16.69
C ALA A 4 -16.42 9.46 -15.65
N LYS A 5 -16.57 10.78 -15.60
CA LYS A 5 -15.84 11.66 -14.68
C LYS A 5 -16.79 12.69 -14.10
N ASP A 6 -16.71 12.87 -12.81
CA ASP A 6 -17.40 13.90 -12.03
C ASP A 6 -16.39 14.96 -11.56
N GLU A 7 -16.83 16.22 -11.44
CA GLU A 7 -15.96 17.33 -11.05
C GLU A 7 -15.51 17.25 -9.58
N GLN A 8 -16.36 16.71 -8.71
CA GLN A 8 -16.10 16.55 -7.29
C GLN A 8 -15.46 15.18 -6.98
N TYR A 9 -15.94 14.12 -7.62
CA TYR A 9 -15.56 12.73 -7.29
C TYR A 9 -14.50 12.12 -8.21
N GLY A 10 -14.10 12.81 -9.29
CA GLY A 10 -13.13 12.32 -10.24
C GLY A 10 -13.68 11.20 -11.13
N TYR A 11 -12.83 10.25 -11.52
CA TYR A 11 -13.22 9.10 -12.34
C TYR A 11 -14.14 8.16 -11.56
N ILE A 12 -15.29 7.88 -12.17
CA ILE A 12 -16.31 7.01 -11.59
C ILE A 12 -15.94 5.56 -11.90
N THR A 13 -15.85 4.75 -10.85
CA THR A 13 -15.60 3.31 -10.95
C THR A 13 -16.62 2.54 -10.13
N SER A 14 -16.85 1.26 -10.46
CA SER A 14 -17.79 0.41 -9.73
C SER A 14 -17.30 0.03 -8.34
N CYS A 15 -15.98 0.06 -8.11
CA CYS A 15 -15.38 -0.22 -6.80
C CYS A 15 -15.12 1.09 -6.06
N PRO A 16 -15.80 1.36 -4.92
CA PRO A 16 -15.64 2.62 -4.20
C PRO A 16 -14.18 2.97 -3.83
N THR A 17 -13.32 1.96 -3.65
CA THR A 17 -11.90 2.16 -3.30
C THR A 17 -11.03 2.70 -4.44
N ASN A 18 -11.54 2.72 -5.67
CA ASN A 18 -10.88 3.27 -6.85
C ASN A 18 -11.52 4.59 -7.33
N LEU A 19 -12.45 5.17 -6.57
CA LEU A 19 -13.00 6.49 -6.88
C LEU A 19 -11.92 7.57 -6.79
N GLY A 20 -12.02 8.64 -7.59
CA GLY A 20 -11.02 9.72 -7.65
C GLY A 20 -10.15 9.58 -8.89
N THR A 21 -8.88 9.19 -8.74
CA THR A 21 -7.96 9.05 -9.88
C THR A 21 -8.13 7.72 -10.62
N GLY A 22 -8.74 6.71 -9.99
CA GLY A 22 -8.72 5.33 -10.50
C GLY A 22 -7.36 4.64 -10.39
N MET A 23 -6.33 5.33 -9.88
CA MET A 23 -4.97 4.81 -9.80
C MET A 23 -4.81 3.89 -8.58
N ARG A 24 -4.23 2.71 -8.83
CA ARG A 24 -3.67 1.86 -7.78
C ARG A 24 -2.17 1.71 -8.01
N ALA A 25 -1.40 2.18 -7.04
CA ALA A 25 0.06 1.99 -7.00
C ALA A 25 0.41 1.04 -5.86
N SER A 26 1.24 0.04 -6.15
CA SER A 26 1.80 -0.83 -5.13
C SER A 26 3.16 -1.37 -5.54
N VAL A 27 3.93 -1.83 -4.56
CA VAL A 27 5.23 -2.46 -4.76
C VAL A 27 5.33 -3.74 -3.92
N HIS A 28 6.03 -4.73 -4.45
CA HIS A 28 6.46 -5.88 -3.66
C HIS A 28 7.79 -5.57 -2.98
N VAL A 29 7.83 -5.66 -1.66
CA VAL A 29 9.02 -5.40 -0.85
C VAL A 29 9.25 -6.55 0.12
N LYS A 30 10.51 -6.93 0.31
CA LYS A 30 10.91 -7.93 1.31
C LYS A 30 11.15 -7.23 2.63
N ILE A 31 10.41 -7.64 3.66
CA ILE A 31 10.53 -7.14 5.04
C ILE A 31 10.64 -8.31 6.04
N PRO A 32 11.66 -9.18 5.88
CA PRO A 32 11.78 -10.44 6.62
C PRO A 32 11.87 -10.29 8.15
N ASN A 33 12.27 -9.12 8.66
CA ASN A 33 12.37 -8.88 10.10
C ASN A 33 11.03 -8.40 10.69
N LEU A 34 10.26 -7.60 9.96
CA LEU A 34 8.90 -7.23 10.34
C LEU A 34 7.90 -8.38 10.13
N THR A 35 8.22 -9.38 9.32
CA THR A 35 7.41 -10.60 9.13
C THR A 35 8.07 -11.86 9.70
N SER A 36 8.99 -11.70 10.66
CA SER A 36 9.79 -12.81 11.19
C SER A 36 8.97 -13.85 11.96
N ASP A 37 7.80 -13.45 12.46
CA ASP A 37 6.81 -14.28 13.14
C ASP A 37 5.96 -15.12 12.16
N GLY A 38 6.21 -14.99 10.85
CA GLY A 38 5.43 -15.63 9.80
C GLY A 38 4.08 -14.98 9.55
N THR A 39 3.80 -13.81 10.14
CA THR A 39 2.56 -13.05 9.94
C THR A 39 2.83 -11.65 9.40
N ASP A 40 1.78 -10.97 8.97
CA ASP A 40 1.84 -9.55 8.56
C ASP A 40 1.40 -8.58 9.67
N THR A 41 1.20 -9.08 10.89
CA THR A 41 0.65 -8.30 12.01
C THR A 41 1.56 -7.12 12.35
N LYS A 42 2.83 -7.40 12.62
CA LYS A 42 3.82 -6.37 12.96
C LYS A 42 4.10 -5.44 11.78
N ALA A 43 4.11 -5.97 10.56
CA ALA A 43 4.21 -5.15 9.35
C ALA A 43 3.04 -4.16 9.22
N LYS A 44 1.80 -4.60 9.47
CA LYS A 44 0.60 -3.74 9.47
C LYS A 44 0.63 -2.68 10.57
N GLU A 45 1.06 -3.05 11.77
CA GLU A 45 1.19 -2.11 12.89
C GLU A 45 2.18 -0.98 12.60
N VAL A 46 3.32 -1.31 11.97
CA VAL A 46 4.33 -0.31 11.58
C VAL A 46 3.91 0.50 10.36
N ALA A 47 3.32 -0.15 9.34
CA ALA A 47 2.93 0.49 8.09
C ALA A 47 1.69 1.40 8.21
N GLY A 48 0.75 1.07 9.10
CA GLY A 48 -0.50 1.81 9.26
C GLY A 48 -0.29 3.30 9.57
N PRO A 49 0.50 3.66 10.59
CA PRO A 49 0.85 5.06 10.89
C PRO A 49 1.60 5.78 9.76
N LEU A 50 2.27 5.04 8.86
CA LEU A 50 2.96 5.57 7.69
C LEU A 50 2.03 5.83 6.50
N GLY A 51 0.73 5.58 6.65
CA GLY A 51 -0.25 5.73 5.57
C GLY A 51 -0.18 4.60 4.53
N LEU A 52 0.41 3.46 4.90
CA LEU A 52 0.58 2.31 4.02
C LEU A 52 -0.37 1.17 4.42
N SER A 53 -0.82 0.43 3.40
CA SER A 53 -1.58 -0.81 3.53
C SER A 53 -0.69 -1.98 3.10
N VAL A 54 -0.62 -2.99 3.95
CA VAL A 54 0.14 -4.23 3.74
C VAL A 54 -0.82 -5.36 3.36
N ARG A 55 -0.49 -6.09 2.29
CA ARG A 55 -1.24 -7.26 1.81
C ARG A 55 -0.25 -8.39 1.46
N GLY A 56 -0.74 -9.63 1.42
CA GLY A 56 0.04 -10.75 0.90
C GLY A 56 0.25 -10.66 -0.60
N THR A 57 1.17 -11.47 -1.13
CA THR A 57 1.62 -11.42 -2.54
C THR A 57 0.55 -11.79 -3.56
N GLY A 58 -0.54 -12.44 -3.15
CA GLY A 58 -1.69 -12.76 -4.01
C GLY A 58 -2.88 -11.83 -3.84
N GLY A 59 -2.75 -10.76 -3.04
CA GLY A 59 -3.82 -9.79 -2.79
C GLY A 59 -4.54 -9.98 -1.44
N GLU A 60 -5.85 -9.71 -1.41
CA GLU A 60 -6.64 -9.71 -0.18
C GLU A 60 -6.70 -11.11 0.46
N HIS A 61 -6.33 -11.20 1.74
CA HIS A 61 -6.30 -12.43 2.54
C HIS A 61 -5.30 -13.52 2.10
N THR A 62 -4.35 -13.18 1.23
CA THR A 62 -3.28 -14.13 0.88
C THR A 62 -2.15 -14.10 1.90
N PRO A 63 -1.50 -15.24 2.18
CA PRO A 63 -0.35 -15.26 3.06
C PRO A 63 0.79 -14.44 2.47
N ILE A 64 1.66 -13.94 3.34
CA ILE A 64 2.93 -13.34 2.94
C ILE A 64 3.78 -14.35 2.18
N GLY A 65 4.67 -13.86 1.31
CA GLY A 65 5.66 -14.73 0.69
C GLY A 65 6.49 -15.45 1.75
N ALA A 66 6.86 -16.71 1.50
CA ALA A 66 7.70 -17.49 2.43
C ALA A 66 9.05 -16.81 2.72
N ASP A 67 9.46 -15.86 1.89
CA ASP A 67 10.66 -15.03 2.02
C ASP A 67 10.41 -13.66 2.68
N GLY A 68 9.22 -13.42 3.22
CA GLY A 68 8.82 -12.15 3.82
C GLY A 68 8.44 -11.06 2.81
N THR A 69 8.11 -11.44 1.57
CA THR A 69 7.60 -10.49 0.57
C THR A 69 6.15 -10.10 0.86
N VAL A 70 5.86 -8.80 0.82
CA VAL A 70 4.52 -8.22 0.98
C VAL A 70 4.21 -7.21 -0.12
N ASP A 71 2.93 -7.01 -0.43
CA ASP A 71 2.41 -5.95 -1.29
C ASP A 71 2.11 -4.69 -0.45
N ILE A 72 2.79 -3.59 -0.76
CA ILE A 72 2.65 -2.31 -0.06
C ILE A 72 1.99 -1.30 -0.99
N SER A 73 0.93 -0.64 -0.52
CA SER A 73 0.26 0.44 -1.27
C SER A 73 -0.15 1.60 -0.35
N PRO A 74 -0.31 2.82 -0.86
CA PRO A 74 -0.88 3.91 -0.08
C PRO A 74 -2.35 3.63 0.25
N SER A 75 -2.76 3.95 1.48
CA SER A 75 -4.14 3.81 1.92
C SER A 75 -5.04 4.92 1.37
N ALA A 76 -4.54 6.16 1.30
CA ALA A 76 -5.26 7.30 0.75
C ALA A 76 -5.24 7.30 -0.79
N ARG A 77 -6.41 7.52 -1.39
CA ARG A 77 -6.61 7.51 -2.87
C ARG A 77 -7.66 8.50 -3.35
N PHE A 78 -8.64 8.80 -2.52
CA PHE A 78 -9.75 9.69 -2.86
C PHE A 78 -9.36 11.16 -2.66
N CYS A 79 -9.80 12.04 -3.57
CA CYS A 79 -9.53 13.49 -3.56
C CYS A 79 -8.05 13.90 -3.46
N ILE A 80 -7.15 13.07 -4.00
CA ILE A 80 -5.72 13.39 -4.13
C ILE A 80 -5.27 13.09 -5.56
N SER A 81 -4.22 13.77 -6.01
CA SER A 81 -3.63 13.54 -7.33
C SER A 81 -2.80 12.26 -7.39
N GLU A 82 -2.60 11.75 -8.59
CA GLU A 82 -1.72 10.61 -8.90
C GLU A 82 -0.29 10.87 -8.40
N ALA A 83 0.20 12.10 -8.53
CA ALA A 83 1.51 12.51 -8.03
C ALA A 83 1.60 12.41 -6.50
N GLN A 84 0.54 12.79 -5.78
CA GLN A 84 0.48 12.64 -4.32
C GLN A 84 0.43 11.17 -3.90
N ILE A 85 -0.29 10.31 -4.65
CA ILE A 85 -0.33 8.86 -4.41
C ILE A 85 1.08 8.26 -4.50
N ILE A 86 1.83 8.57 -5.56
CA ILE A 86 3.20 8.08 -5.74
C ILE A 86 4.17 8.66 -4.71
N THR A 87 4.03 9.95 -4.37
CA THR A 87 4.86 10.60 -3.34
C THR A 87 4.64 9.96 -1.97
N ALA A 88 3.39 9.68 -1.61
CA ALA A 88 3.03 8.98 -0.38
C ALA A 88 3.61 7.56 -0.35
N LEU A 89 3.53 6.83 -1.49
CA LEU A 89 4.13 5.50 -1.62
C LEU A 89 5.64 5.55 -1.38
N TYR A 90 6.35 6.42 -2.09
CA TYR A 90 7.80 6.56 -1.99
C TYR A 90 8.27 6.93 -0.58
N THR A 91 7.61 7.91 0.03
CA THR A 91 7.94 8.38 1.39
C THR A 91 7.65 7.28 2.41
N GLY A 92 6.50 6.63 2.31
CA GLY A 92 6.12 5.54 3.19
C GLY A 92 7.08 4.35 3.10
N ILE A 93 7.48 3.94 1.89
CA ILE A 93 8.46 2.84 1.70
C ILE A 93 9.81 3.21 2.33
N SER A 94 10.27 4.44 2.13
CA SER A 94 11.56 4.89 2.68
C SER A 94 11.59 4.80 4.21
N LEU A 95 10.48 5.16 4.87
CA LEU A 95 10.31 5.03 6.31
C LEU A 95 10.16 3.56 6.74
N LEU A 96 9.39 2.76 5.99
CA LEU A 96 9.18 1.34 6.28
C LEU A 96 10.50 0.56 6.22
N VAL A 97 11.37 0.83 5.24
CA VAL A 97 12.70 0.22 5.11
C VAL A 97 13.60 0.61 6.29
N ALA A 98 13.49 1.84 6.79
CA ALA A 98 14.21 2.26 7.98
C ALA A 98 13.74 1.49 9.24
N GLU A 99 12.44 1.27 9.40
CA GLU A 99 11.89 0.45 10.48
C GLU A 99 12.26 -1.03 10.36
N GLU A 100 12.26 -1.58 9.15
CA GLU A 100 12.75 -2.94 8.86
C GLU A 100 14.22 -3.12 9.24
N THR A 101 15.05 -2.09 9.03
CA THR A 101 16.47 -2.12 9.40
C THR A 101 16.67 -2.05 10.92
N LYS A 102 15.78 -1.34 11.63
CA LYS A 102 15.79 -1.25 13.10
C LYS A 102 15.27 -2.51 13.77
N ALA A 103 14.26 -3.14 13.16
CA ALA A 103 13.80 -4.47 13.52
C ALA A 103 14.92 -5.45 13.19
N LYS A 104 15.91 -5.60 14.06
CA LYS A 104 16.92 -6.65 13.90
C LYS A 104 16.26 -8.00 14.19
N LYS A 105 16.63 -8.99 13.40
CA LYS A 105 16.29 -10.39 13.63
C LYS A 105 16.99 -10.94 14.88
#